data_AF-A0A349QAC0-F1
#
_entry.id   AF-A0A349QAC0-F1
#
_cell.length_a   1.000
_cell.length_b   1.000
_cell.length_c   1.000
_cell.angle_alpha   90.00
_cell.angle_beta   90.00
_cell.angle_gamma   90.00
#
_symmetry.space_group_name_H-M   'P 1'
#
loop_
_entity.id
_entity.type
_entity.pdbx_description
1 polymer ?
#
loop_
_entity_poly.entity_id
_entity_poly.type
_entity_poly.pdbx_seq_one_letter_code
_entity_poly.pdbx_strand_id
1 'polypeptide(L)'
;MYSTKYSTNFCIAFAYNSCMWSNVISIGKEYGKEIDYILKKLQCTKDVSYATEENDERIWIYLASSCDVSQKIENEMYRTLAVVFLSYLKLRFFLERLPVHRMSYAKCALICSMLHFDKDFEENVVAKVLSDSMDYNIDGLFNFRMRSLKDAWAEIADVASRLLEGSEGDKDVFDIAAFISGSDGGKNRIATDGKIVENLTERRRVEIVRLFNEEEYNLLDAIIKEKPCEIYVERNGFSDGLNNTLRKIAKVIEKV
;
A
#
# COMPACT_ATOMS: atom_id res chain seq x y z
N MET A 1 -20.15 31.33 3.02
CA MET A 1 -19.19 31.99 2.11
C MET A 1 -18.09 30.96 1.85
N TYR A 2 -18.26 30.15 0.79
CA TYR A 2 -17.31 29.07 0.49
C TYR A 2 -16.04 29.69 -0.10
N SER A 3 -14.96 29.67 0.67
CA SER A 3 -13.63 30.06 0.20
C SER A 3 -12.99 28.85 -0.47
N THR A 4 -13.31 28.61 -1.75
CA THR A 4 -12.57 27.64 -2.57
C THR A 4 -11.13 28.10 -2.67
N LYS A 5 -10.20 27.37 -2.05
CA LYS A 5 -8.77 27.63 -2.17
C LYS A 5 -8.26 26.91 -3.41
N TYR A 6 -7.99 27.66 -4.47
CA TYR A 6 -7.23 27.17 -5.61
C TYR A 6 -5.75 27.11 -5.23
N SER A 7 -5.24 25.91 -5.01
CA SER A 7 -3.80 25.63 -4.91
C SER A 7 -3.32 25.15 -6.28
N THR A 8 -2.83 26.08 -7.11
CA THR A 8 -2.34 25.77 -8.46
C THR A 8 -0.86 25.40 -8.45
N ASN A 9 -0.57 24.09 -8.44
CA ASN A 9 0.69 23.56 -8.94
C ASN A 9 0.48 23.14 -10.41
N PHE A 10 0.82 24.02 -11.36
CA PHE A 10 0.72 23.72 -12.78
C PHE A 10 1.96 22.95 -13.27
N CYS A 11 1.78 21.70 -13.69
CA CYS A 11 2.70 21.03 -14.62
C CYS A 11 1.97 20.81 -15.94
N ILE A 12 2.10 21.77 -16.87
CA ILE A 12 1.47 21.69 -18.21
C ILE A 12 2.51 21.19 -19.21
N ALA A 13 2.26 20.04 -19.83
CA ALA A 13 2.86 19.72 -21.11
C ALA A 13 1.99 20.34 -22.22
N PHE A 14 2.59 21.12 -23.13
CA PHE A 14 1.85 21.72 -24.26
C PHE A 14 1.38 20.63 -25.23
N ALA A 15 0.07 20.39 -25.31
CA ALA A 15 -0.54 19.57 -26.36
C ALA A 15 -1.29 20.46 -27.35
N TYR A 16 -0.70 20.68 -28.53
CA TYR A 16 -1.40 21.30 -29.67
C TYR A 16 -2.11 20.19 -30.46
N ASN A 17 -3.44 20.28 -30.60
CA ASN A 17 -4.26 19.50 -31.56
C ASN A 17 -4.24 17.96 -31.46
N SER A 18 -4.07 17.41 -30.25
CA SER A 18 -4.15 15.97 -30.00
C SER A 18 -5.35 15.62 -29.14
N CYS A 19 -5.99 14.46 -29.41
CA CYS A 19 -6.94 13.83 -28.49
C CYS A 19 -6.31 13.78 -27.08
N MET A 20 -7.09 14.10 -26.05
CA MET A 20 -6.64 14.12 -24.66
C MET A 20 -7.43 13.09 -23.85
N TRP A 21 -6.73 12.22 -23.14
CA TRP A 21 -7.34 11.40 -22.10
C TRP A 21 -7.40 12.23 -20.81
N SER A 22 -8.53 12.17 -20.13
CA SER A 22 -8.74 12.87 -18.86
C SER A 22 -9.54 12.03 -17.88
N ASN A 23 -9.22 12.14 -16.60
CA ASN A 23 -9.98 11.52 -15.52
C ASN A 23 -9.90 12.41 -14.27
N VAL A 24 -10.67 12.08 -13.23
CA VAL A 24 -10.64 12.77 -11.95
C VAL A 24 -10.54 11.74 -10.81
N ILE A 25 -9.58 11.96 -9.92
CA ILE A 25 -9.53 11.27 -8.63
C ILE A 25 -10.24 12.15 -7.61
N SER A 26 -11.19 11.61 -6.86
CA SER A 26 -11.79 12.33 -5.75
C SER A 26 -11.72 11.51 -4.47
N ILE A 27 -11.40 12.16 -3.35
CA ILE A 27 -11.21 11.50 -2.06
C ILE A 27 -11.47 12.45 -0.89
N GLY A 28 -12.06 11.95 0.19
CA GLY A 28 -12.27 12.69 1.44
C GLY A 28 -10.95 13.14 2.09
N LYS A 29 -10.93 14.33 2.70
CA LYS A 29 -9.73 14.92 3.33
C LYS A 29 -9.29 14.18 4.59
N GLU A 30 -10.15 13.35 5.17
CA GLU A 30 -9.80 12.41 6.24
C GLU A 30 -8.80 11.32 5.80
N TYR A 31 -8.57 11.18 4.49
CA TYR A 31 -7.59 10.27 3.90
C TYR A 31 -6.25 10.95 3.56
N GLY A 32 -5.73 11.76 4.49
CA GLY A 32 -4.54 12.59 4.25
C GLY A 32 -3.29 11.81 3.77
N LYS A 33 -3.00 10.64 4.37
CA LYS A 33 -1.84 9.82 3.96
C LYS A 33 -1.99 9.27 2.53
N GLU A 34 -3.22 8.90 2.17
CA GLU A 34 -3.58 8.42 0.84
C GLU A 34 -3.45 9.53 -0.21
N ILE A 35 -3.95 10.73 0.12
CA ILE A 35 -3.82 11.92 -0.73
C ILE A 35 -2.35 12.26 -0.97
N ASP A 36 -1.53 12.30 0.09
CA ASP A 36 -0.09 12.58 0.00
C ASP A 36 0.62 11.56 -0.89
N TYR A 37 0.25 10.28 -0.77
CA TYR A 37 0.79 9.21 -1.61
C TYR A 37 0.46 9.42 -3.09
N ILE A 38 -0.82 9.68 -3.41
CA ILE A 38 -1.30 9.90 -4.78
C ILE A 38 -0.57 11.10 -5.40
N LEU A 39 -0.53 12.24 -4.69
CA LEU A 39 0.12 13.46 -5.20
C LEU A 39 1.61 13.26 -5.44
N LYS A 40 2.31 12.59 -4.52
CA LYS A 40 3.73 12.27 -4.69
C LYS A 40 3.99 11.36 -5.89
N LYS A 41 3.11 10.39 -6.14
CA LYS A 41 3.19 9.53 -7.32
C LYS A 41 2.98 10.33 -8.61
N LEU A 42 1.94 11.15 -8.67
CA LEU A 42 1.65 12.01 -9.82
C LEU A 42 2.81 12.95 -10.17
N GLN A 43 3.48 13.54 -9.17
CA GLN A 43 4.67 14.38 -9.36
C GLN A 43 5.83 13.66 -10.06
N CYS A 44 5.95 12.34 -9.86
CA CYS A 44 7.01 11.52 -10.42
C CYS A 44 6.61 10.83 -11.74
N THR A 45 5.31 10.89 -12.10
CA THR A 45 4.80 10.28 -13.32
C THR A 45 5.03 11.22 -14.50
N LYS A 46 5.79 10.75 -15.49
CA LYS A 46 5.98 11.48 -16.75
C LYS A 46 4.70 11.42 -17.58
N ASP A 47 4.52 12.42 -18.43
CA ASP A 47 3.44 12.48 -19.43
C ASP A 47 2.02 12.59 -18.85
N VAL A 48 1.88 12.94 -17.57
CA VAL A 48 0.60 13.31 -16.94
C VAL A 48 0.67 14.74 -16.41
N SER A 49 -0.34 15.52 -16.74
CA SER A 49 -0.61 16.83 -16.14
C SER A 49 -1.72 16.66 -15.12
N TYR A 50 -1.62 17.35 -13.97
CA TYR A 50 -2.68 17.33 -12.98
C TYR A 50 -2.93 18.69 -12.33
N ALA A 51 -4.14 18.90 -11.84
CA ALA A 51 -4.56 20.07 -11.08
C ALA A 51 -5.44 19.64 -9.90
N THR A 52 -5.39 20.37 -8.80
CA THR A 52 -6.15 20.07 -7.59
C THR A 52 -7.18 21.14 -7.29
N GLU A 53 -8.39 20.71 -6.95
CA GLU A 53 -9.45 21.53 -6.38
C GLU A 53 -9.85 20.93 -5.03
N GLU A 54 -10.20 21.76 -4.05
CA GLU A 54 -10.62 21.27 -2.74
C GLU A 54 -11.71 22.14 -2.12
N ASN A 55 -12.54 21.49 -1.30
CA ASN A 55 -13.42 22.15 -0.34
C ASN A 55 -13.03 21.73 1.09
N ASP A 56 -13.89 21.97 2.08
CA ASP A 56 -13.56 21.66 3.48
C ASP A 56 -13.45 20.15 3.75
N GLU A 57 -14.11 19.31 2.96
CA GLU A 57 -14.26 17.86 3.22
C GLU A 57 -13.56 16.98 2.18
N ARG A 58 -13.27 17.50 0.98
CA ARG A 58 -12.88 16.69 -0.18
C ARG A 58 -11.85 17.40 -1.05
N ILE A 59 -11.02 16.58 -1.71
CA ILE A 59 -10.12 17.00 -2.78
C ILE A 59 -10.47 16.28 -4.08
N TRP A 60 -10.38 17.01 -5.19
CA TRP A 60 -10.47 16.52 -6.55
C TRP A 60 -9.13 16.76 -7.24
N ILE A 61 -8.62 15.74 -7.91
CA ILE A 61 -7.36 15.75 -8.65
C ILE A 61 -7.71 15.46 -10.11
N TYR A 62 -7.74 16.51 -10.93
CA TYR A 62 -7.99 16.41 -12.36
C TYR A 62 -6.72 15.96 -13.06
N LEU A 63 -6.83 14.95 -13.91
CA LEU A 63 -5.73 14.34 -14.65
C LEU A 63 -5.95 14.57 -16.15
N ALA A 64 -4.85 14.85 -16.85
CA ALA A 64 -4.85 14.97 -18.30
C ALA A 64 -3.56 14.38 -18.88
N SER A 65 -3.68 13.70 -20.03
CA SER A 65 -2.53 13.18 -20.77
C SER A 65 -2.83 13.12 -22.28
N SER A 66 -1.80 13.07 -23.12
CA SER A 66 -1.97 12.81 -24.55
C SER A 66 -2.60 11.44 -24.78
N CYS A 67 -3.57 11.33 -25.71
CA CYS A 67 -4.18 10.05 -26.05
C CYS A 67 -3.14 9.00 -26.50
N ASP A 68 -2.00 9.40 -27.07
CA ASP A 68 -0.94 8.50 -27.53
C ASP A 68 -0.32 7.64 -26.42
N VAL A 69 -0.38 8.13 -25.17
CA VAL A 69 0.16 7.43 -23.98
C VAL A 69 -0.92 7.11 -22.96
N SER A 70 -2.20 7.33 -23.29
CA SER A 70 -3.35 7.18 -22.39
C SER A 70 -3.39 5.83 -21.67
N GLN A 71 -3.26 4.73 -22.41
CA GLN A 71 -3.27 3.37 -21.82
C GLN A 71 -2.15 3.17 -20.79
N LYS A 72 -0.96 3.73 -21.04
CA LYS A 72 0.18 3.64 -20.12
C LYS A 72 -0.11 4.43 -18.84
N ILE A 73 -0.66 5.64 -18.97
CA ILE A 73 -1.03 6.48 -17.84
C ILE A 73 -2.16 5.84 -17.03
N GLU A 74 -3.18 5.31 -17.70
CA GLU A 74 -4.30 4.62 -17.04
C GLU A 74 -3.81 3.41 -16.24
N ASN A 75 -2.94 2.58 -16.81
CA ASN A 75 -2.32 1.46 -16.09
C ASN A 75 -1.50 1.92 -14.88
N GLU A 76 -0.79 3.05 -14.99
CA GLU A 76 -0.04 3.63 -13.87
C GLU A 76 -0.98 4.18 -12.78
N MET A 77 -2.13 4.74 -13.16
CA MET A 77 -3.18 5.14 -12.23
C MET A 77 -3.76 3.92 -11.53
N TYR A 78 -4.04 2.83 -12.24
CA TYR A 78 -4.54 1.60 -11.62
C TYR A 78 -3.56 1.04 -10.61
N ARG A 79 -2.26 1.03 -10.91
CA ARG A 79 -1.21 0.62 -9.96
C ARG A 79 -1.17 1.54 -8.74
N THR A 80 -1.23 2.84 -8.94
CA THR A 80 -1.21 3.83 -7.85
C THR A 80 -2.42 3.66 -6.94
N LEU A 81 -3.61 3.56 -7.52
CA LEU A 81 -4.85 3.41 -6.78
C LEU A 81 -4.97 2.02 -6.13
N ALA A 82 -4.42 0.97 -6.74
CA ALA A 82 -4.34 -0.34 -6.11
C ALA A 82 -3.57 -0.29 -4.78
N VAL A 83 -2.47 0.47 -4.69
CA VAL A 83 -1.78 0.67 -3.40
C VAL A 83 -2.66 1.42 -2.39
N VAL A 84 -3.44 2.40 -2.84
CA VAL A 84 -4.39 3.11 -1.96
C VAL A 84 -5.43 2.15 -1.39
N PHE A 85 -6.06 1.32 -2.22
CA PHE A 85 -7.08 0.36 -1.77
C PHE A 85 -6.49 -0.78 -0.94
N LEU A 86 -5.45 -1.44 -1.45
CA LEU A 86 -4.93 -2.71 -0.91
C LEU A 86 -3.87 -2.54 0.16
N SER A 87 -3.32 -1.34 0.36
CA SER A 87 -2.40 -1.05 1.45
C SER A 87 -3.01 -0.09 2.47
N TYR A 88 -3.40 1.12 2.05
CA TYR A 88 -3.88 2.13 3.00
C TYR A 88 -5.28 1.83 3.55
N LEU A 89 -6.28 1.65 2.67
CA LEU A 89 -7.65 1.42 3.10
C LEU A 89 -7.82 0.02 3.73
N LYS A 90 -7.15 -0.99 3.20
CA LYS A 90 -7.07 -2.33 3.80
C LYS A 90 -6.44 -2.28 5.21
N LEU A 91 -5.38 -1.49 5.42
CA LEU A 91 -4.78 -1.31 6.75
C LEU A 91 -5.77 -0.68 7.73
N ARG A 92 -6.45 0.40 7.33
CA ARG A 92 -7.51 1.03 8.16
C ARG A 92 -8.57 0.01 8.54
N PHE A 93 -9.05 -0.76 7.56
CA PHE A 93 -10.06 -1.81 7.77
C PHE A 93 -9.65 -2.83 8.84
N PHE A 94 -8.38 -3.28 8.82
CA PHE A 94 -7.87 -4.21 9.83
C PHE A 94 -7.64 -3.57 11.19
N LEU A 95 -7.10 -2.35 11.26
CA LEU A 95 -6.86 -1.66 12.53
C LEU A 95 -8.16 -1.35 13.28
N GLU A 96 -9.28 -1.16 12.57
CA GLU A 96 -10.60 -0.98 13.18
C GLU A 96 -11.20 -2.27 13.77
N ARG A 97 -10.73 -3.46 13.33
CA ARG A 97 -11.32 -4.76 13.68
C ARG A 97 -10.47 -5.60 14.60
N LEU A 98 -9.15 -5.43 14.54
CA LEU A 98 -8.23 -6.21 15.37
C LEU A 98 -8.04 -5.54 16.74
N PRO A 99 -7.93 -6.32 17.84
CA PRO A 99 -7.72 -5.80 19.19
C PRO A 99 -6.27 -5.29 19.43
N VAL A 100 -5.73 -4.46 18.53
CA VAL A 100 -4.34 -3.98 18.53
C VAL A 100 -4.25 -2.64 19.25
N HIS A 101 -4.22 -2.68 20.58
CA HIS A 101 -4.16 -1.49 21.44
C HIS A 101 -2.78 -0.82 21.47
N ARG A 102 -1.72 -1.62 21.32
CA ARG A 102 -0.32 -1.17 21.22
C ARG A 102 0.36 -1.97 20.13
N MET A 103 1.00 -1.25 19.20
CA MET A 103 1.73 -1.82 18.09
C MET A 103 3.10 -2.33 18.56
N SER A 104 3.38 -3.60 18.29
CA SER A 104 4.70 -4.24 18.45
C SER A 104 5.17 -4.75 17.09
N TYR A 105 6.44 -5.13 16.95
CA TYR A 105 6.94 -5.72 15.70
C TYR A 105 6.20 -7.01 15.33
N ALA A 106 5.82 -7.85 16.31
CA ALA A 106 5.05 -9.05 16.04
C ALA A 106 3.67 -8.74 15.48
N LYS A 107 2.96 -7.77 16.07
CA LYS A 107 1.65 -7.32 15.58
C LYS A 107 1.75 -6.62 14.23
N CYS A 108 2.82 -5.87 14.00
CA CYS A 108 3.13 -5.28 12.70
C CYS A 108 3.35 -6.37 11.65
N ALA A 109 4.14 -7.41 11.95
CA ALA A 109 4.37 -8.54 11.06
C ALA A 109 3.06 -9.27 10.73
N LEU A 110 2.18 -9.48 11.72
CA LEU A 110 0.85 -10.04 11.51
C LEU A 110 0.00 -9.18 10.55
N ILE A 111 -0.10 -7.88 10.83
CA ILE A 111 -0.87 -6.96 9.98
C ILE A 111 -0.31 -6.92 8.56
N CYS A 112 1.01 -6.86 8.39
CA CYS A 112 1.63 -6.90 7.07
C CYS A 112 1.35 -8.22 6.35
N SER A 113 1.38 -9.35 7.08
CA SER A 113 1.02 -10.66 6.53
C SER A 113 -0.42 -10.68 6.01
N MET A 114 -1.36 -10.09 6.77
CA MET A 114 -2.75 -9.94 6.35
C MET A 114 -2.91 -8.96 5.16
N LEU A 115 -2.13 -7.88 5.13
CA LEU A 115 -2.16 -6.90 4.02
C LEU A 115 -1.77 -7.54 2.69
N HIS A 116 -0.79 -8.45 2.69
CA HIS A 116 -0.29 -9.08 1.46
C HIS A 116 -0.87 -10.48 1.20
N PHE A 117 -1.84 -10.90 2.00
CA PHE A 117 -2.61 -12.12 1.76
C PHE A 117 -3.50 -11.97 0.52
N ASP A 118 -3.55 -13.02 -0.31
CA ASP A 118 -4.36 -13.14 -1.52
C ASP A 118 -4.27 -11.98 -2.53
N LYS A 119 -3.09 -11.37 -2.61
CA LYS A 119 -2.83 -10.17 -3.41
C LYS A 119 -3.26 -10.29 -4.88
N ASP A 120 -3.04 -11.44 -5.52
CA ASP A 120 -3.37 -11.63 -6.94
C ASP A 120 -4.88 -11.54 -7.19
N PHE A 121 -5.71 -12.16 -6.32
CA PHE A 121 -7.15 -12.03 -6.40
C PHE A 121 -7.59 -10.58 -6.17
N GLU A 122 -7.02 -9.93 -5.15
CA GLU A 122 -7.39 -8.58 -4.76
C GLU A 122 -7.06 -7.53 -5.83
N GLU A 123 -5.86 -7.61 -6.43
CA GLU A 123 -5.44 -6.74 -7.52
C GLU A 123 -6.36 -6.89 -8.73
N ASN A 124 -6.82 -8.10 -9.05
CA ASN A 124 -7.78 -8.33 -10.13
C ASN A 124 -9.14 -7.68 -9.85
N VAL A 125 -9.64 -7.76 -8.62
CA VAL A 125 -10.90 -7.10 -8.24
C VAL A 125 -10.77 -5.58 -8.33
N VAL A 126 -9.68 -5.00 -7.83
CA VAL A 126 -9.45 -3.54 -7.90
C VAL A 126 -9.32 -3.08 -9.35
N ALA A 127 -8.53 -3.77 -10.18
CA ALA A 127 -8.38 -3.43 -11.58
C ALA A 127 -9.72 -3.42 -12.33
N LYS A 128 -10.57 -4.42 -12.08
CA LYS A 128 -11.92 -4.48 -12.65
C LYS A 128 -12.82 -3.33 -12.18
N VAL A 129 -12.79 -3.01 -10.88
CA VAL A 129 -13.58 -1.88 -10.34
C VAL A 129 -13.13 -0.57 -10.99
N LEU A 130 -11.83 -0.36 -11.15
CA LEU A 130 -11.29 0.85 -11.77
C LEU A 130 -11.62 0.93 -13.27
N SER A 131 -11.54 -0.18 -14.02
CA SER A 131 -11.88 -0.20 -15.45
C SER A 131 -13.35 0.07 -15.75
N ASP A 132 -14.24 -0.31 -14.82
CA ASP A 132 -15.68 -0.09 -14.95
C ASP A 132 -16.10 1.31 -14.45
N SER A 133 -15.16 2.12 -13.93
CA SER A 133 -15.44 3.42 -13.32
C SER A 133 -15.17 4.58 -14.27
N MET A 134 -16.10 5.54 -14.33
CA MET A 134 -15.92 6.76 -15.12
C MET A 134 -14.94 7.74 -14.45
N ASP A 135 -15.06 7.89 -13.13
CA ASP A 135 -14.19 8.66 -12.27
C ASP A 135 -13.69 7.83 -11.09
N TYR A 136 -12.52 8.20 -10.54
CA TYR A 136 -11.90 7.50 -9.43
C TYR A 136 -12.31 8.13 -8.08
N ASN A 137 -13.57 7.96 -7.71
CA ASN A 137 -14.08 8.31 -6.37
C ASN A 137 -13.63 7.27 -5.34
N ILE A 138 -12.52 7.49 -4.66
CA ILE A 138 -11.81 6.46 -3.89
C ILE A 138 -12.66 5.88 -2.77
N ASP A 139 -13.15 6.71 -1.86
CA ASP A 139 -14.01 6.30 -0.74
C ASP A 139 -15.37 5.78 -1.20
N GLY A 140 -15.95 6.34 -2.28
CA GLY A 140 -17.18 5.81 -2.88
C GLY A 140 -16.99 4.40 -3.44
N LEU A 141 -15.94 4.17 -4.23
CA LEU A 141 -15.61 2.86 -4.76
C LEU A 141 -15.33 1.86 -3.63
N PHE A 142 -14.57 2.27 -2.62
CA PHE A 142 -14.29 1.44 -1.45
C PHE A 142 -15.57 1.01 -0.72
N ASN A 143 -16.48 1.94 -0.48
CA ASN A 143 -17.67 1.69 0.33
C ASN A 143 -18.76 0.94 -0.44
N PHE A 144 -18.89 1.15 -1.75
CA PHE A 144 -20.01 0.65 -2.53
C PHE A 144 -19.65 -0.42 -3.56
N ARG A 145 -18.42 -0.43 -4.10
CA ARG A 145 -18.01 -1.31 -5.20
C ARG A 145 -17.06 -2.43 -4.79
N MET A 146 -16.47 -2.35 -3.59
CA MET A 146 -15.47 -3.32 -3.09
C MET A 146 -16.01 -4.25 -1.99
N ARG A 147 -17.32 -4.56 -1.99
CA ARG A 147 -17.93 -5.41 -0.96
C ARG A 147 -17.26 -6.78 -0.86
N SER A 148 -17.00 -7.45 -1.99
CA SER A 148 -16.35 -8.76 -2.00
C SER A 148 -14.98 -8.77 -1.35
N LEU A 149 -14.20 -7.69 -1.50
CA LEU A 149 -12.92 -7.54 -0.80
C LEU A 149 -13.12 -7.36 0.69
N LYS A 150 -14.05 -6.48 1.09
CA LYS A 150 -14.35 -6.24 2.51
C LYS A 150 -14.88 -7.49 3.21
N ASP A 151 -15.65 -8.33 2.53
CA ASP A 151 -16.13 -9.60 3.07
C ASP A 151 -14.96 -10.57 3.28
N ALA A 152 -14.09 -10.73 2.27
CA ALA A 152 -12.87 -11.56 2.39
C ALA A 152 -11.93 -11.07 3.51
N TRP A 153 -11.74 -9.74 3.62
CA TRP A 153 -10.93 -9.16 4.69
C TRP A 153 -11.58 -9.33 6.06
N ALA A 154 -12.91 -9.27 6.16
CA ALA A 154 -13.61 -9.52 7.41
C ALA A 154 -13.37 -10.95 7.90
N GLU A 155 -13.43 -11.94 7.00
CA GLU A 155 -13.14 -13.33 7.35
C GLU A 155 -11.73 -13.51 7.92
N ILE A 156 -10.72 -12.90 7.28
CA ILE A 156 -9.33 -12.97 7.75
C ILE A 156 -9.17 -12.22 9.08
N ALA A 157 -9.81 -11.05 9.23
CA ALA A 157 -9.77 -10.27 10.46
C ALA A 157 -10.42 -11.01 11.63
N ASP A 158 -11.54 -11.70 11.41
CA ASP A 158 -12.24 -12.48 12.42
C ASP A 158 -11.39 -13.67 12.88
N VAL A 159 -10.73 -14.37 11.95
CA VAL A 159 -9.80 -15.46 12.29
C VAL A 159 -8.62 -14.93 13.09
N ALA A 160 -7.98 -13.85 12.63
CA ALA A 160 -6.85 -13.24 13.31
C ALA A 160 -7.23 -12.72 14.71
N SER A 161 -8.40 -12.09 14.87
CA SER A 161 -8.88 -11.60 16.16
C SER A 161 -9.06 -12.73 17.17
N ARG A 162 -9.70 -13.84 16.77
CA ARG A 162 -9.89 -15.01 17.65
C ARG A 162 -8.58 -15.65 18.07
N LEU A 163 -7.60 -15.73 17.16
CA LEU A 163 -6.28 -16.27 17.47
C LEU A 163 -5.49 -15.32 18.40
N LEU A 164 -5.64 -14.01 18.22
CA LEU A 164 -5.01 -13.00 19.09
C LEU A 164 -5.58 -13.02 20.51
N GLU A 165 -6.89 -13.21 20.68
CA GLU A 165 -7.52 -13.30 22.01
C GLU A 165 -6.96 -14.46 22.85
N GLY A 166 -6.55 -15.56 22.20
CA GLY A 166 -5.93 -16.71 22.85
C GLY A 166 -4.40 -16.67 22.93
N SER A 167 -3.75 -15.58 22.51
CA SER A 167 -2.29 -15.48 22.46
C SER A 167 -1.68 -14.99 23.78
N GLU A 168 -0.59 -15.62 24.22
CA GLU A 168 0.12 -15.29 25.46
C GLU A 168 1.52 -14.68 25.20
N GLY A 169 1.75 -14.10 24.01
CA GLY A 169 2.95 -13.32 23.72
C GLY A 169 3.27 -13.17 22.23
N ASP A 170 4.37 -12.45 21.95
CA ASP A 170 4.81 -12.15 20.58
C ASP A 170 5.12 -13.41 19.74
N LYS A 171 5.51 -14.52 20.39
CA LYS A 171 5.76 -15.79 19.71
C LYS A 171 4.49 -16.31 19.02
N ASP A 172 3.38 -16.35 19.74
CA ASP A 172 2.10 -16.81 19.21
C ASP A 172 1.63 -15.89 18.08
N VAL A 173 1.85 -14.58 18.21
CA VAL A 173 1.54 -13.60 17.16
C VAL A 173 2.34 -13.88 15.88
N PHE A 174 3.62 -14.26 15.99
CA PHE A 174 4.41 -14.66 14.83
C PHE A 174 3.90 -15.96 14.20
N ASP A 175 3.49 -16.93 15.02
CA ASP A 175 2.95 -18.19 14.52
C ASP A 175 1.62 -17.96 13.77
N ILE A 176 0.79 -17.03 14.24
CA ILE A 176 -0.42 -16.58 13.53
C ILE A 176 -0.06 -15.88 12.21
N ALA A 177 0.92 -14.98 12.22
CA ALA A 177 1.37 -14.28 11.02
C ALA A 177 1.88 -15.25 9.94
N ALA A 178 2.64 -16.27 10.35
CA ALA A 178 3.11 -17.34 9.48
C ALA A 178 1.96 -18.19 8.95
N PHE A 179 0.97 -18.52 9.79
CA PHE A 179 -0.23 -19.24 9.39
C PHE A 179 -1.02 -18.47 8.31
N ILE A 180 -1.26 -17.17 8.50
CA ILE A 180 -1.98 -16.32 7.54
C ILE A 180 -1.21 -16.18 6.23
N SER A 181 0.11 -16.02 6.29
CA SER A 181 0.95 -15.92 5.08
C SER A 181 0.90 -17.17 4.19
N GLY A 182 0.41 -18.29 4.73
CA GLY A 182 0.25 -19.55 4.02
C GLY A 182 1.53 -20.38 3.92
N SER A 183 1.38 -21.61 3.41
CA SER A 183 2.47 -22.60 3.29
C SER A 183 3.34 -22.44 2.04
N ASP A 184 3.05 -21.44 1.21
CA ASP A 184 3.72 -21.17 -0.07
C ASP A 184 5.21 -20.80 0.07
N GLY A 185 5.67 -20.55 1.30
CA GLY A 185 7.05 -20.28 1.65
C GLY A 185 7.59 -18.97 1.10
N GLY A 186 8.79 -18.61 1.55
CA GLY A 186 9.55 -17.51 0.97
C GLY A 186 10.03 -17.87 -0.44
N LYS A 187 9.98 -16.91 -1.37
CA LYS A 187 10.40 -17.07 -2.78
C LYS A 187 11.57 -16.16 -3.14
N ASN A 188 11.72 -15.02 -2.45
CA ASN A 188 12.63 -13.95 -2.88
C ASN A 188 13.83 -13.75 -1.94
N ARG A 189 14.97 -13.42 -2.54
CA ARG A 189 16.15 -12.97 -1.79
C ARG A 189 16.11 -11.45 -1.69
N ILE A 190 16.13 -10.92 -0.48
CA ILE A 190 16.00 -9.49 -0.22
C ILE A 190 17.30 -8.95 0.37
N ALA A 191 17.73 -7.76 -0.04
CA ALA A 191 18.81 -7.03 0.61
C ALA A 191 18.29 -5.72 1.21
N THR A 192 18.78 -5.36 2.39
CA THR A 192 18.43 -4.10 3.04
C THR A 192 19.54 -3.56 3.94
N ASP A 193 19.68 -2.24 3.96
CA ASP A 193 20.59 -1.46 4.82
C ASP A 193 19.83 -0.71 5.94
N GLY A 194 18.52 -0.94 6.08
CA GLY A 194 17.64 -0.23 7.02
C GLY A 194 16.90 0.95 6.41
N LYS A 195 17.28 1.39 5.20
CA LYS A 195 16.66 2.53 4.49
C LYS A 195 16.16 2.17 3.10
N ILE A 196 16.81 1.19 2.48
CA ILE A 196 16.54 0.70 1.15
C ILE A 196 16.21 -0.78 1.24
N VAL A 197 15.28 -1.23 0.39
CA VAL A 197 14.95 -2.64 0.21
C VAL A 197 15.11 -2.96 -1.27
N GLU A 198 15.88 -4.00 -1.57
CA GLU A 198 16.09 -4.51 -2.91
C GLU A 198 15.67 -5.97 -2.99
N ASN A 199 14.84 -6.29 -3.97
CA ASN A 199 14.54 -7.67 -4.32
C ASN A 199 15.62 -8.16 -5.30
N LEU A 200 16.55 -8.98 -4.80
CA LEU A 200 17.66 -9.53 -5.57
C LEU A 200 17.23 -10.61 -6.56
N THR A 201 16.11 -11.28 -6.29
CA THR A 201 15.52 -12.27 -7.20
C THR A 201 14.92 -11.57 -8.42
N GLU A 202 14.13 -10.53 -8.20
CA GLU A 202 13.47 -9.75 -9.26
C GLU A 202 14.34 -8.61 -9.83
N ARG A 203 15.52 -8.36 -9.23
CA ARG A 203 16.48 -7.32 -9.63
C ARG A 203 15.87 -5.93 -9.67
N ARG A 204 15.05 -5.59 -8.67
CA ARG A 204 14.40 -4.29 -8.56
C ARG A 204 14.47 -3.74 -7.14
N ARG A 205 14.45 -2.41 -7.06
CA ARG A 205 14.21 -1.72 -5.80
C ARG A 205 12.75 -1.89 -5.40
N VAL A 206 12.53 -2.14 -4.12
CA VAL A 206 11.20 -2.25 -3.53
C VAL A 206 10.80 -0.88 -3.00
N GLU A 207 9.58 -0.47 -3.30
CA GLU A 207 9.03 0.76 -2.75
C GLU A 207 8.64 0.56 -1.28
N ILE A 208 9.15 1.46 -0.43
CA ILE A 208 8.74 1.56 0.98
C ILE A 208 7.59 2.56 1.06
N VAL A 209 6.37 2.03 1.25
CA VAL A 209 5.15 2.84 1.41
C VAL A 209 5.02 3.27 2.87
N ARG A 210 4.72 4.55 3.11
CA ARG A 210 4.58 5.12 4.46
C ARG A 210 3.18 4.85 5.03
N LEU A 211 2.93 3.60 5.41
CA LEU A 211 1.67 3.16 6.02
C LEU A 211 1.61 3.50 7.51
N PHE A 212 2.68 3.17 8.23
CA PHE A 212 2.87 3.37 9.67
C PHE A 212 3.64 4.65 9.97
N ASN A 213 3.52 5.13 11.22
CA ASN A 213 4.28 6.30 11.67
C ASN A 213 5.75 5.96 11.91
N GLU A 214 6.04 4.73 12.36
CA GLU A 214 7.40 4.24 12.56
C GLU A 214 8.01 3.77 11.23
N GLU A 215 9.20 4.27 10.91
CA GLU A 215 9.89 3.93 9.66
C GLU A 215 10.25 2.44 9.57
N GLU A 216 10.64 1.83 10.69
CA GLU A 216 10.96 0.41 10.74
C GLU A 216 9.75 -0.50 10.46
N TYR A 217 8.53 -0.06 10.80
CA TYR A 217 7.30 -0.80 10.45
C TYR A 217 7.01 -0.72 8.95
N ASN A 218 7.29 0.43 8.32
CA ASN A 218 7.19 0.57 6.86
C ASN A 218 8.23 -0.28 6.14
N LEU A 219 9.43 -0.38 6.70
CA LEU A 219 10.48 -1.24 6.17
C LEU A 219 10.09 -2.73 6.28
N LEU A 220 9.53 -3.11 7.43
CA LEU A 220 9.04 -4.46 7.66
C LEU A 220 7.93 -4.85 6.68
N ASP A 221 6.96 -3.95 6.44
CA ASP A 221 5.92 -4.15 5.41
C ASP A 221 6.53 -4.38 4.03
N ALA A 222 7.47 -3.52 3.61
CA ALA A 222 8.13 -3.63 2.32
C ALA A 222 8.89 -4.95 2.15
N ILE A 223 9.47 -5.49 3.23
CA ILE A 223 10.15 -6.79 3.22
C ILE A 223 9.12 -7.93 3.12
N ILE A 224 8.09 -7.95 3.99
CA ILE A 224 7.08 -9.02 4.03
C ILE A 224 6.32 -9.12 2.71
N LYS A 225 5.97 -7.98 2.10
CA LYS A 225 5.33 -7.87 0.79
C LYS A 225 6.01 -8.72 -0.29
N GLU A 226 7.32 -8.83 -0.21
CA GLU A 226 8.14 -9.50 -1.22
C GLU A 226 8.32 -11.00 -0.92
N LYS A 227 7.70 -11.56 0.12
CA LYS A 227 7.75 -12.99 0.49
C LYS A 227 9.19 -13.53 0.54
N PRO A 228 10.02 -13.05 1.49
CA PRO A 228 11.44 -13.37 1.52
C PRO A 228 11.72 -14.83 1.92
N CYS A 229 12.68 -15.48 1.26
CA CYS A 229 13.31 -16.73 1.72
C CYS A 229 14.64 -16.48 2.44
N GLU A 230 15.41 -15.50 1.97
CA GLU A 230 16.64 -15.04 2.61
C GLU A 230 16.68 -13.52 2.64
N ILE A 231 17.19 -12.95 3.72
CA ILE A 231 17.33 -11.51 3.92
C ILE A 231 18.79 -11.20 4.22
N TYR A 232 19.45 -10.47 3.32
CA TYR A 232 20.80 -9.96 3.50
C TYR A 232 20.75 -8.61 4.17
N VAL A 233 21.42 -8.50 5.30
CA VAL A 233 21.35 -7.34 6.18
C VAL A 233 22.76 -6.76 6.35
N GLU A 234 22.93 -5.48 6.06
CA GLU A 234 24.18 -4.77 6.35
C GLU A 234 24.25 -4.43 7.86
N ARG A 235 25.41 -4.65 8.49
CA ARG A 235 25.57 -4.47 9.94
C ARG A 235 25.33 -3.02 10.38
N ASN A 236 24.68 -2.87 11.54
CA ASN A 236 24.46 -1.63 12.31
C ASN A 236 23.29 -0.71 11.91
N GLY A 237 22.31 -1.19 11.14
CA GLY A 237 21.16 -0.37 10.69
C GLY A 237 19.83 -0.52 11.46
N PHE A 238 19.69 -1.52 12.35
CA PHE A 238 18.38 -1.99 12.82
C PHE A 238 18.27 -2.05 14.33
N SER A 239 17.08 -1.75 14.85
CA SER A 239 16.73 -2.08 16.24
C SER A 239 16.79 -3.59 16.50
N ASP A 240 17.01 -3.97 17.77
CA ASP A 240 16.97 -5.37 18.19
C ASP A 240 15.59 -6.00 17.93
N GLY A 241 14.52 -5.22 18.06
CA GLY A 241 13.15 -5.67 17.80
C GLY A 241 12.93 -6.05 16.33
N LEU A 242 13.41 -5.21 15.41
CA LEU A 242 13.33 -5.49 13.98
C LEU A 242 14.22 -6.69 13.60
N ASN A 243 15.48 -6.74 14.06
CA ASN A 243 16.37 -7.87 13.81
C ASN A 243 15.78 -9.22 14.26
N ASN A 244 15.20 -9.26 15.46
CA ASN A 244 14.53 -10.45 15.97
C ASN A 244 13.33 -10.85 15.11
N THR A 245 12.57 -9.87 14.63
CA THR A 245 11.41 -10.09 13.76
C THR A 245 11.80 -10.63 12.40
N LEU A 246 12.84 -10.07 11.76
CA LEU A 246 13.32 -10.56 10.46
C LEU A 246 13.75 -12.03 10.53
N ARG A 247 14.38 -12.44 11.64
CA ARG A 247 14.78 -13.84 11.90
C ARG A 247 13.60 -14.80 12.08
N LYS A 248 12.40 -14.29 12.41
CA LYS A 248 11.16 -15.08 12.46
C LYS A 248 10.49 -15.21 11.10
N ILE A 249 10.73 -14.26 10.20
CA ILE A 249 10.13 -14.22 8.87
C ILE A 249 10.91 -15.08 7.88
N ALA A 250 12.25 -14.95 7.87
CA ALA A 250 13.10 -15.64 6.91
C ALA A 250 14.52 -15.84 7.46
N LYS A 251 15.35 -16.58 6.71
CA LYS A 251 16.76 -16.75 7.04
C LYS A 251 17.51 -15.43 6.86
N VAL A 252 18.06 -14.88 7.95
CA VAL A 252 18.84 -13.64 7.92
C VAL A 252 20.33 -13.96 7.75
N ILE A 253 20.98 -13.27 6.80
CA ILE A 253 22.41 -13.35 6.51
C ILE A 253 23.02 -11.98 6.74
N GLU A 254 23.85 -11.85 7.77
CA GLU A 254 24.58 -10.61 8.05
C GLU A 254 25.77 -10.50 7.08
N LYS A 255 25.81 -9.43 6.30
CA LYS A 255 27.01 -9.06 5.55
C LYS A 255 28.00 -8.41 6.51
N VAL A 256 29.19 -9.01 6.60
CA VAL A 256 30.34 -8.51 7.38
C VAL A 256 30.88 -7.25 6.74
#